data_AF-A0A6G1J8K8-F1
#
_entry.id   AF-A0A6G1J8K8-F1
#
_cell.length_a   1.000
_cell.length_b   1.000
_cell.length_c   1.000
_cell.angle_alpha   90.00
_cell.angle_beta   90.00
_cell.angle_gamma   90.00
#
_symmetry.space_group_name_H-M   'P 1'
#
loop_
_entity.id
_entity.type
_entity.pdbx_description
1 polymer ?
#
loop_
_entity_poly.entity_id
_entity_poly.type
_entity_poly.pdbx_seq_one_letter_code
_entity_poly.pdbx_strand_id
1 'polypeptide(L)'
;MLIHSPIAISSLLLATLGHMFQDVYHFSPRGASLEYLSLTFGFLFGQFVIGPYSDAYSAVFAVGYMCTFLPSIMHLVDTYTEHAASAICACTVVQSVCEAFLPLAAGPLYQRLGYGWGNSLPAFVALAFVPFTIILARYGESIRLKYQPKL
;
A
#
# COMPACT_ATOMS: atom_id res chain seq x y z
N MET A 1 14.72 36.50 -1.78
CA MET A 1 15.44 35.21 -1.95
C MET A 1 14.89 34.13 -0.98
N LEU A 2 13.56 33.91 -0.95
CA LEU A 2 12.91 32.94 -0.03
C LEU A 2 11.73 32.17 -0.68
N ILE A 3 11.60 32.19 -2.01
CA ILE A 3 10.45 31.62 -2.74
C ILE A 3 10.75 30.19 -3.29
N HIS A 4 11.99 29.71 -3.16
CA HIS A 4 12.41 28.44 -3.76
C HIS A 4 12.31 27.22 -2.83
N SER A 5 11.92 27.37 -1.56
CA SER A 5 11.76 26.23 -0.67
C SER A 5 10.37 25.58 -0.86
N PRO A 6 10.29 24.25 -1.03
CA PRO A 6 9.02 23.54 -1.21
C PRO A 6 8.06 23.76 -0.03
N ILE A 7 8.61 23.99 1.16
CA ILE A 7 7.85 24.32 2.37
C ILE A 7 7.17 25.69 2.24
N ALA A 8 7.87 26.70 1.70
CA ALA A 8 7.29 28.02 1.48
C ALA A 8 6.14 27.99 0.46
N ILE A 9 6.24 27.16 -0.59
CA ILE A 9 5.19 26.98 -1.60
C ILE A 9 3.94 26.35 -0.99
N SER A 10 4.09 25.31 -0.15
CA SER A 10 2.97 24.68 0.55
C SER A 10 2.29 25.63 1.54
N SER A 11 3.07 26.42 2.28
CA SER A 11 2.53 27.44 3.19
C SER A 11 1.83 28.57 2.44
N LEU A 12 2.34 28.96 1.27
CA LEU A 12 1.69 29.91 0.37
C LEU A 12 0.37 29.35 -0.15
N LEU A 13 0.34 28.11 -0.66
CA LEU A 13 -0.88 27.46 -1.13
C LEU A 13 -1.96 27.42 -0.05
N LEU A 14 -1.59 27.09 1.19
CA LEU A 14 -2.53 27.06 2.33
C LEU A 14 -3.05 28.46 2.67
N ALA A 15 -2.19 29.49 2.61
CA ALA A 15 -2.58 30.88 2.82
C ALA A 15 -3.50 31.42 1.71
N THR A 16 -3.23 31.07 0.45
CA THR A 16 -4.03 31.49 -0.70
C THR A 16 -5.38 30.76 -0.78
N LEU A 17 -5.47 29.53 -0.25
CA LEU A 17 -6.73 28.75 -0.23
C LEU A 17 -7.83 29.46 0.57
N GLY A 18 -7.47 30.12 1.68
CA GLY A 18 -8.41 30.94 2.46
C GLY A 18 -8.93 32.14 1.68
N HIS A 19 -8.07 32.78 0.86
CA HIS A 19 -8.42 33.91 0.01
C HIS A 19 -9.35 33.49 -1.14
N MET A 20 -9.10 32.32 -1.73
CA MET A 20 -9.95 31.75 -2.80
C MET A 20 -11.37 31.42 -2.32
N PHE A 21 -11.53 30.90 -1.10
CA PHE A 21 -12.85 30.63 -0.51
C PHE A 21 -13.64 31.92 -0.22
N GLN A 22 -12.95 33.01 0.11
CA GLN A 22 -13.58 34.32 0.32
C GLN A 22 -13.99 34.98 -1.00
N ASP A 23 -13.12 34.95 -2.01
CA ASP A 23 -13.34 35.66 -3.28
C ASP A 23 -14.30 34.91 -4.23
N VAL A 24 -14.23 33.58 -4.29
CA VAL A 24 -15.00 32.76 -5.25
C VAL A 24 -16.31 32.23 -4.64
N TYR A 25 -16.30 31.90 -3.34
CA TYR A 25 -17.47 31.32 -2.66
C TYR A 25 -18.19 32.30 -1.71
N HIS A 26 -17.76 33.57 -1.66
CA HIS A 26 -18.34 34.64 -0.83
C HIS A 26 -18.50 34.29 0.65
N PHE A 27 -17.65 33.39 1.16
CA PHE A 27 -17.71 32.95 2.55
C PHE A 27 -17.20 34.04 3.50
N SER A 28 -17.91 34.27 4.61
CA SER A 28 -17.48 35.22 5.63
C SER A 28 -16.12 34.79 6.22
N PRO A 29 -15.18 35.73 6.49
CA PRO A 29 -13.85 35.40 7.01
C PRO A 29 -13.84 34.55 8.28
N ARG A 30 -14.89 34.67 9.10
CA ARG A 30 -15.07 33.90 10.34
C ARG A 30 -15.61 32.48 10.10
N GLY A 31 -16.30 32.25 8.98
CA GLY A 31 -16.84 30.95 8.58
C GLY A 31 -15.76 30.02 8.02
N ALA A 32 -14.90 30.54 7.14
CA ALA A 32 -13.79 29.76 6.57
C ALA A 32 -12.85 29.21 7.65
N SER A 33 -12.50 30.02 8.67
CA SER A 33 -11.67 29.55 9.79
C SER A 33 -12.34 28.48 10.64
N LEU A 34 -13.67 28.49 10.75
CA LEU A 34 -14.42 27.52 11.55
C LEU A 34 -14.46 26.15 10.88
N GLU A 35 -14.51 26.11 9.55
CA GLU A 35 -14.41 24.88 8.76
C GLU A 35 -13.04 24.22 8.92
N TYR A 36 -11.94 24.97 8.77
CA TYR A 36 -10.58 24.46 9.00
C TYR A 36 -10.39 23.93 10.42
N LEU A 37 -10.96 24.62 11.40
CA LEU A 37 -10.95 24.18 12.78
C LEU A 37 -11.71 22.86 12.92
N SER A 38 -12.93 22.76 12.40
CA SER A 38 -13.73 21.54 12.45
C SER A 38 -13.07 20.34 11.76
N LEU A 39 -12.39 20.58 10.62
CA LEU A 39 -11.68 19.54 9.87
C LEU A 39 -10.43 19.07 10.62
N THR A 40 -9.73 19.99 11.28
CA THR A 40 -8.53 19.67 12.05
C THR A 40 -8.90 18.96 13.35
N PHE A 41 -9.93 19.43 14.08
CA PHE A 41 -10.42 18.76 15.29
C PHE A 41 -11.05 17.40 14.96
N GLY A 42 -11.81 17.29 13.87
CA GLY A 42 -12.39 16.03 13.42
C GLY A 42 -11.32 15.02 12.97
N PHE A 43 -10.30 15.48 12.25
CA PHE A 43 -9.18 14.63 11.85
C PHE A 43 -8.32 14.21 13.05
N LEU A 44 -7.99 15.12 13.98
CA LEU A 44 -7.25 14.79 15.19
C LEU A 44 -8.01 13.81 16.08
N PHE A 45 -9.31 14.06 16.32
CA PHE A 45 -10.14 13.13 17.09
C PHE A 45 -10.27 11.77 16.40
N GLY A 46 -10.43 11.76 15.07
CA GLY A 46 -10.41 10.54 14.26
C GLY A 46 -9.08 9.79 14.38
N GLN A 47 -7.94 10.48 14.37
CA GLN A 47 -6.62 9.87 14.54
C GLN A 47 -6.41 9.32 15.96
N PHE A 48 -6.82 10.03 17.01
CA PHE A 48 -6.69 9.54 18.39
C PHE A 48 -7.58 8.34 18.69
N VAL A 49 -8.76 8.26 18.06
CA VAL A 49 -9.70 7.15 18.29
C VAL A 49 -9.44 5.99 17.35
N ILE A 50 -9.33 6.23 16.04
CA ILE A 50 -9.21 5.18 15.01
C ILE A 50 -7.76 4.76 14.78
N GLY A 51 -6.81 5.69 14.92
CA GLY A 51 -5.37 5.44 14.75
C GLY A 51 -4.87 4.22 15.53
N PRO A 52 -5.02 4.15 16.87
CA PRO A 52 -4.48 3.01 17.63
C PRO A 52 -5.09 1.66 17.23
N TYR A 53 -6.36 1.62 16.82
CA TYR A 53 -6.96 0.38 16.32
C TYR A 53 -6.43 0.02 14.93
N SER A 54 -6.38 0.99 14.01
CA SER A 54 -5.86 0.80 12.64
C SER A 54 -4.40 0.37 12.63
N ASP A 55 -3.58 0.95 13.50
CA ASP A 55 -2.15 0.67 13.61
C ASP A 55 -1.91 -0.76 14.10
N ALA A 56 -2.71 -1.23 15.06
CA ALA A 56 -2.63 -2.61 15.54
C ALA A 56 -2.98 -3.64 14.45
N TYR A 57 -4.04 -3.40 13.67
CA TYR A 57 -4.40 -4.29 12.55
C TYR A 57 -3.36 -4.28 11.43
N SER A 58 -2.85 -3.10 11.08
CA SER A 58 -1.83 -2.95 10.03
C SER A 58 -0.50 -3.56 10.45
N ALA A 59 -0.14 -3.50 11.73
CA ALA A 59 1.09 -4.08 12.25
C ALA A 59 1.12 -5.61 12.08
N VAL A 60 0.02 -6.32 12.35
CA VAL A 60 -0.06 -7.78 12.17
C VAL A 60 0.14 -8.16 10.70
N PHE A 61 -0.51 -7.44 9.78
CA PHE A 61 -0.34 -7.65 8.35
C PHE A 61 1.10 -7.35 7.89
N ALA A 62 1.67 -6.23 8.34
CA ALA A 62 3.03 -5.81 7.98
C ALA A 62 4.09 -6.81 8.46
N VAL A 63 3.95 -7.32 9.69
CA VAL A 63 4.86 -8.34 10.24
C VAL A 63 4.80 -9.61 9.40
N GLY A 64 3.59 -10.12 9.09
CA GLY A 64 3.43 -11.30 8.25
C GLY A 64 4.01 -11.13 6.84
N TYR A 65 3.81 -9.97 6.23
CA TYR A 65 4.38 -9.63 4.92
C TYR A 65 5.91 -9.63 4.97
N MET A 66 6.52 -8.94 5.94
CA MET A 66 7.97 -8.86 6.07
C MET A 66 8.61 -10.23 6.37
N CYS A 67 7.98 -11.04 7.22
CA CYS A 67 8.43 -12.40 7.52
C CYS A 67 8.49 -13.31 6.28
N THR A 68 7.68 -13.04 5.26
CA THR A 68 7.67 -13.82 4.01
C THR A 68 8.53 -13.18 2.93
N PHE A 69 8.49 -11.85 2.82
CA PHE A 69 9.16 -11.09 1.77
C PHE A 69 10.68 -11.13 1.90
N LEU A 70 11.21 -10.89 3.11
CA LEU A 70 12.66 -10.87 3.37
C LEU A 70 13.36 -12.19 2.99
N PRO A 71 12.93 -13.38 3.49
CA PRO A 71 13.59 -14.62 3.13
C PRO A 71 13.42 -14.96 1.63
N SER A 72 12.34 -14.53 0.98
CA SER A 72 12.14 -14.75 -0.46
C SER A 72 13.18 -14.02 -1.31
N ILE A 73 13.46 -12.75 -0.99
CA ILE A 73 14.49 -11.96 -1.68
C ILE A 73 15.89 -12.52 -1.38
N MET A 74 16.18 -12.89 -0.13
CA MET A 74 17.47 -13.49 0.23
C MET A 74 17.69 -14.84 -0.47
N HIS A 75 16.64 -15.66 -0.60
CA HIS A 75 16.71 -16.92 -1.33
C HIS A 75 17.04 -16.71 -2.82
N LEU A 76 16.50 -15.66 -3.45
CA LEU A 76 16.84 -15.28 -4.83
C LEU A 76 18.30 -14.88 -4.97
N VAL A 77 18.85 -14.15 -4.00
CA VAL A 77 20.29 -13.79 -3.98
C VAL A 77 21.15 -15.04 -3.87
N ASP A 78 20.81 -15.95 -2.95
CA ASP A 78 21.59 -17.17 -2.71
C ASP A 78 21.53 -18.15 -3.89
N THR A 79 20.42 -18.18 -4.63
CA THR A 79 20.23 -19.09 -5.77
C THR A 79 20.83 -18.53 -7.07
N TYR A 80 20.81 -17.21 -7.27
CA TYR A 80 21.26 -16.54 -8.50
C TYR A 80 22.47 -15.63 -8.24
N THR A 81 23.51 -16.11 -7.57
CA THR A 81 24.64 -15.29 -7.09
C THR A 81 25.25 -14.35 -8.15
N GLU A 82 25.43 -14.81 -9.40
CA GLU A 82 25.99 -14.00 -10.50
C GLU A 82 25.00 -13.00 -11.11
N HIS A 83 23.70 -13.30 -11.08
CA HIS A 83 22.63 -12.50 -11.71
C HIS A 83 21.54 -12.05 -10.72
N ALA A 84 21.89 -11.92 -9.44
CA ALA A 84 20.95 -11.69 -8.34
C ALA A 84 20.17 -10.39 -8.53
N ALA A 85 20.86 -9.31 -8.94
CA ALA A 85 20.24 -8.01 -9.16
C ALA A 85 19.16 -8.08 -10.27
N SER A 86 19.44 -8.79 -11.37
CA SER A 86 18.47 -8.94 -12.46
C SER A 86 17.28 -9.81 -12.05
N ALA A 87 17.51 -10.87 -11.28
CA ALA A 87 16.45 -11.75 -10.78
C ALA A 87 15.50 -11.01 -9.82
N ILE A 88 16.07 -10.19 -8.92
CA ILE A 88 15.28 -9.34 -8.01
C ILE A 88 14.47 -8.31 -8.80
N CYS A 89 15.10 -7.59 -9.74
CA CYS A 89 14.39 -6.61 -10.57
C CYS A 89 13.24 -7.23 -11.35
N ALA A 90 13.43 -8.41 -11.96
CA ALA A 90 12.38 -9.12 -12.67
C ALA A 90 11.21 -9.50 -11.72
N CYS A 91 11.53 -10.00 -10.52
CA CYS A 91 10.54 -10.31 -9.49
C CYS A 91 9.74 -9.06 -9.07
N THR A 92 10.42 -7.94 -8.82
CA THR A 92 9.78 -6.67 -8.47
C THR A 92 8.87 -6.15 -9.59
N VAL A 93 9.27 -6.25 -10.87
CA VAL A 93 8.43 -5.82 -12.00
C VAL A 93 7.13 -6.62 -12.05
N VAL A 94 7.19 -7.95 -11.91
CA VAL A 94 5.98 -8.79 -11.90
C VAL A 94 5.08 -8.42 -10.72
N GLN A 95 5.66 -8.22 -9.54
CA GLN A 95 4.93 -7.78 -8.35
C GLN A 95 4.23 -6.42 -8.57
N SER A 96 4.96 -5.41 -9.07
CA SER A 96 4.40 -4.07 -9.31
C SER A 96 3.27 -4.09 -10.33
N VAL A 97 3.37 -4.93 -11.37
CA VAL A 97 2.30 -5.12 -12.34
C VAL A 97 1.05 -5.68 -11.65
N CYS A 98 1.20 -6.72 -10.84
CA CYS A 98 0.08 -7.30 -10.08
C CYS A 98 -0.56 -6.29 -9.12
N GLU A 99 0.24 -5.50 -8.40
CA GLU A 99 -0.25 -4.45 -7.50
C GLU A 99 -1.02 -3.35 -8.25
N ALA A 100 -0.57 -2.97 -9.46
CA ALA A 100 -1.25 -1.99 -10.29
C ALA A 100 -2.61 -2.48 -10.83
N PHE A 101 -2.75 -3.79 -11.08
CA PHE A 101 -4.00 -4.38 -11.53
C PHE A 101 -5.07 -4.47 -10.43
N LEU A 102 -4.67 -4.54 -9.16
CA LEU A 102 -5.59 -4.70 -8.03
C LEU A 102 -6.63 -3.55 -7.92
N PRO A 103 -6.26 -2.26 -7.93
CA PRO A 103 -7.24 -1.16 -7.94
C PRO A 103 -8.01 -1.07 -9.27
N LEU A 104 -7.40 -1.45 -10.39
CA LEU A 104 -8.06 -1.45 -11.69
C LEU A 104 -9.20 -2.49 -11.75
N ALA A 105 -9.00 -3.65 -11.12
CA ALA A 105 -10.02 -4.70 -10.99
C ALA A 105 -11.09 -4.36 -9.93
N ALA A 106 -10.78 -3.49 -8.97
CA ALA A 106 -11.68 -3.16 -7.86
C ALA A 106 -13.01 -2.52 -8.33
N GLY A 107 -12.96 -1.59 -9.28
CA GLY A 107 -14.15 -0.93 -9.84
C GLY A 107 -15.23 -1.89 -10.36
N PRO A 108 -14.94 -2.72 -11.38
CA PRO A 108 -15.90 -3.69 -11.91
C PRO A 108 -16.24 -4.81 -10.91
N LEU A 109 -15.33 -5.16 -9.99
CA LEU A 109 -15.57 -6.14 -8.93
C LEU A 109 -16.66 -5.65 -7.97
N TYR A 110 -16.54 -4.43 -7.43
CA TYR A 110 -17.52 -3.86 -6.50
C TYR A 110 -18.87 -3.58 -7.17
N GLN A 111 -18.89 -3.22 -8.47
CA GLN A 111 -20.14 -3.03 -9.22
C GLN A 111 -20.94 -4.33 -9.39
N ARG A 112 -20.28 -5.49 -9.50
CA ARG A 112 -20.95 -6.79 -9.70
C ARG A 112 -21.27 -7.53 -8.40
N LEU A 113 -20.41 -7.43 -7.38
CA LEU A 113 -20.53 -8.19 -6.13
C LEU A 113 -20.98 -7.36 -4.92
N GLY A 114 -20.97 -6.02 -5.04
CA GLY A 114 -21.22 -5.12 -3.91
C GLY A 114 -20.07 -5.07 -2.90
N TYR A 115 -20.17 -4.17 -1.93
CA TYR A 115 -19.11 -3.93 -0.92
C TYR A 115 -18.89 -5.09 0.05
N GLY A 116 -19.89 -5.94 0.27
CA GLY A 116 -19.76 -7.14 1.13
C GLY A 116 -18.88 -8.20 0.47
N TRP A 117 -19.39 -8.84 -0.59
CA TRP A 117 -18.67 -9.90 -1.28
C TRP A 117 -17.40 -9.43 -1.99
N GLY A 118 -17.34 -8.16 -2.42
CA GLY A 118 -16.15 -7.59 -3.06
C GLY A 118 -14.91 -7.59 -2.17
N ASN A 119 -15.07 -7.48 -0.84
CA ASN A 119 -13.95 -7.58 0.11
C ASN A 119 -13.62 -9.03 0.51
N SER A 120 -14.61 -9.91 0.59
CA SER A 120 -14.39 -11.30 1.00
C SER A 120 -13.78 -12.17 -0.10
N LEU A 121 -14.09 -11.91 -1.37
CA LEU A 121 -13.55 -12.66 -2.50
C LEU A 121 -12.01 -12.65 -2.56
N PRO A 122 -11.31 -11.50 -2.53
CA PRO A 122 -9.85 -11.48 -2.51
C PRO A 122 -9.28 -12.12 -1.23
N ALA A 123 -9.96 -12.02 -0.09
CA ALA A 123 -9.55 -12.69 1.14
C ALA A 123 -9.61 -14.22 1.01
N PHE A 124 -10.65 -14.78 0.38
CA PHE A 124 -10.74 -16.21 0.11
C PHE A 124 -9.71 -16.69 -0.92
N VAL A 125 -9.45 -15.89 -1.96
CA VAL A 125 -8.41 -16.19 -2.93
C VAL A 125 -7.04 -16.23 -2.24
N ALA A 126 -6.72 -15.25 -1.39
CA ALA A 126 -5.50 -15.25 -0.59
C ALA A 126 -5.41 -16.49 0.33
N LEU A 127 -6.51 -16.88 0.98
CA LEU A 127 -6.57 -18.09 1.80
C LEU A 127 -6.30 -19.37 0.99
N ALA A 128 -6.79 -19.43 -0.25
CA ALA A 128 -6.55 -20.56 -1.16
C ALA A 128 -5.08 -20.67 -1.60
N PHE A 129 -4.33 -19.55 -1.62
CA PHE A 129 -2.89 -19.56 -1.92
C PHE A 129 -2.03 -20.05 -0.74
N VAL A 130 -2.52 -20.00 0.50
CA VAL A 130 -1.78 -20.48 1.69
C VAL A 130 -1.40 -21.97 1.60
N PRO A 131 -2.31 -22.93 1.30
CA PRO A 131 -1.91 -24.32 1.16
C PRO A 131 -0.99 -24.54 -0.05
N PHE A 132 -1.16 -23.76 -1.13
CA PHE A 132 -0.33 -23.86 -2.32
C PHE A 132 1.14 -23.52 -2.03
N THR A 133 1.41 -22.47 -1.26
CA THR A 133 2.78 -22.09 -0.87
C THR A 133 3.42 -23.12 0.07
N ILE A 134 2.67 -23.71 0.99
CA ILE A 134 3.16 -24.78 1.88
C ILE A 134 3.53 -26.04 1.10
N ILE A 135 2.72 -26.41 0.10
CA ILE A 135 2.99 -27.55 -0.78
C ILE A 135 4.27 -27.29 -1.57
N LEU A 136 4.40 -26.12 -2.21
CA LEU A 136 5.61 -25.76 -2.95
C LEU A 136 6.86 -25.70 -2.06
N ALA A 137 6.74 -25.24 -0.81
CA ALA A 137 7.85 -25.24 0.13
C ALA A 137 8.32 -26.66 0.49
N ARG A 138 7.40 -27.61 0.66
CA ARG A 138 7.73 -29.02 0.96
C ARG A 138 8.21 -29.81 -0.25
N TYR A 139 7.60 -29.62 -1.42
CA TYR A 139 7.96 -30.34 -2.65
C TYR A 139 9.09 -29.68 -3.44
N GLY A 140 9.40 -28.40 -3.16
CA GLY A 140 10.49 -27.67 -3.80
C GLY A 140 11.86 -28.29 -3.56
N GLU A 141 12.07 -28.92 -2.40
CA GLU A 141 13.30 -29.67 -2.11
C GLU A 141 13.46 -30.89 -3.02
N SER A 142 12.36 -31.63 -3.26
CA SER A 142 12.36 -32.78 -4.18
C SER A 142 12.62 -32.39 -5.64
N ILE A 143 12.21 -31.18 -6.05
CA ILE A 143 12.46 -30.68 -7.42
C ILE A 143 13.89 -30.15 -7.56
N ARG A 144 14.45 -29.48 -6.53
CA ARG A 144 15.86 -29.02 -6.49
C ARG A 144 16.86 -30.18 -6.58
N LEU A 145 16.57 -31.31 -5.96
CA LEU A 145 17.43 -32.50 -6.04
C LEU A 145 17.39 -33.16 -7.43
N LYS A 146 16.31 -32.97 -8.19
CA LYS A 146 16.14 -33.57 -9.52
C LYS A 146 16.80 -32.77 -10.65
N TYR A 147 16.92 -31.45 -10.49
CA TYR A 147 17.51 -30.55 -11.48
C TYR A 147 18.58 -29.67 -10.81
N GLN A 148 19.73 -30.26 -10.45
CA GLN A 148 20.92 -29.47 -10.15
C GLN A 148 21.45 -28.86 -11.46
N PRO A 149 21.45 -27.52 -11.64
CA PRO A 149 22.19 -26.90 -12.72
C PRO A 149 23.67 -27.11 -12.42
N LYS A 150 24.38 -27.78 -13.33
CA LYS A 150 25.83 -27.72 -13.35
C LYS A 150 26.19 -26.29 -13.78
N LEU A 151 26.69 -25.52 -12.81
CA LEU A 151 27.46 -24.29 -13.06
C LEU A 151 28.75 -24.66 -13.79
#